data_AF-F2THX3-F1
#
_entry.id   AF-F2THX3-F1
#
_cell.length_a   1.000
_cell.length_b   1.000
_cell.length_c   1.000
_cell.angle_alpha   90.00
_cell.angle_beta   90.00
_cell.angle_gamma   90.00
#
_symmetry.space_group_name_H-M   'P 1'
#
loop_
_entity.id
_entity.type
_entity.pdbx_description
1 polymer ?
#
loop_
_entity_poly.entity_id
_entity_poly.type
_entity_poly.pdbx_seq_one_letter_code
_entity_poly.pdbx_strand_id
1 'polypeptide(L)'
;MGSDPQYAKYPNLSLAQDIFNLSNPACSQTHQQASLKRLQSAISQHHMAPLYRHLAHPVDGILNTTGEGTTSQHTIPAGSKGGVVASNLLSGRKVSQNLTLPWDEKLYDSLVDENKKELDALQKEEDDAAEAAGDTEVQAARGKRAEFWARVGDRDKAVAAYEAVLEKTGILGTKIDLILAIIRIGLFFGDKAFVKKQVERASALVESGGDWDRRNRLKAYKGLHLLTVRSYNLAAPLLLDSLSTFTSYELCSYSSLVVYSVLAGSLALKRLDFKAKVVDAPEIKAILGEGEDRLSALSGAISCRINRCKSYHPGR
;
A
#
# COMPACT_ATOMS: atom_id res chain seq x y z
N MET A 1 21.50 -16.54 -4.77
CA MET A 1 20.20 -17.11 -5.18
C MET A 1 19.16 -16.60 -4.20
N GLY A 2 18.73 -15.34 -4.37
CA GLY A 2 17.72 -14.74 -3.50
C GLY A 2 16.38 -15.36 -3.86
N SER A 3 15.76 -16.06 -2.93
CA SER A 3 14.36 -16.45 -3.07
C SER A 3 13.53 -15.19 -3.29
N ASP A 4 12.73 -15.15 -4.36
CA ASP A 4 11.77 -14.06 -4.57
C ASP A 4 10.94 -13.84 -3.29
N PRO A 5 10.65 -12.58 -2.92
CA PRO A 5 9.92 -12.29 -1.70
C PRO A 5 8.51 -12.91 -1.77
N GLN A 6 8.29 -13.95 -0.99
CA GLN A 6 7.01 -14.63 -0.89
C GLN A 6 5.95 -13.63 -0.37
N TYR A 7 4.74 -13.69 -0.94
CA TYR A 7 3.62 -12.78 -0.61
C TYR A 7 3.77 -11.32 -1.06
N ALA A 8 4.75 -10.97 -1.91
CA ALA A 8 5.00 -9.57 -2.30
C ALA A 8 3.92 -8.93 -3.21
N LYS A 9 3.00 -9.71 -3.79
CA LYS A 9 2.12 -9.23 -4.86
C LYS A 9 0.92 -8.42 -4.38
N TYR A 10 0.32 -8.79 -3.25
CA TYR A 10 -0.88 -8.14 -2.69
C TYR A 10 -0.67 -7.78 -1.21
N PRO A 11 -1.29 -6.70 -0.70
CA PRO A 11 -2.18 -5.75 -1.39
C PRO A 11 -1.41 -4.74 -2.27
N ASN A 12 -2.06 -4.28 -3.34
CA ASN A 12 -1.48 -3.30 -4.26
C ASN A 12 -1.61 -1.88 -3.69
N LEU A 13 -0.51 -1.30 -3.19
CA LEU A 13 -0.51 0.05 -2.60
C LEU A 13 -0.74 1.17 -3.62
N SER A 14 -0.50 0.92 -4.92
CA SER A 14 -0.85 1.91 -5.96
C SER A 14 -2.36 2.15 -6.02
N LEU A 15 -3.16 1.13 -5.71
CA LEU A 15 -4.61 1.26 -5.64
C LEU A 15 -5.05 2.13 -4.46
N ALA A 16 -4.38 2.00 -3.31
CA ALA A 16 -4.61 2.89 -2.17
C ALA A 16 -4.27 4.36 -2.51
N GLN A 17 -3.21 4.59 -3.30
CA GLN A 17 -2.88 5.92 -3.80
C GLN A 17 -3.94 6.47 -4.76
N ASP A 18 -4.49 5.64 -5.65
CA ASP A 18 -5.57 6.04 -6.55
C ASP A 18 -6.85 6.40 -5.76
N ILE A 19 -7.20 5.62 -4.72
CA ILE A 19 -8.30 5.95 -3.80
C ILE A 19 -8.05 7.29 -3.10
N PHE A 20 -6.82 7.53 -2.64
CA PHE A 20 -6.44 8.80 -2.03
C PHE A 20 -6.58 9.97 -3.01
N ASN A 21 -6.15 9.80 -4.26
CA ASN A 21 -6.25 10.85 -5.29
C ASN A 21 -7.71 11.24 -5.57
N LEU A 22 -8.63 10.27 -5.57
CA LEU A 22 -10.07 10.52 -5.73
C LEU A 22 -10.65 11.36 -4.58
N SER A 23 -10.21 11.08 -3.35
CA SER A 23 -10.64 11.84 -2.18
C SER A 23 -10.05 13.25 -2.10
N ASN A 24 -8.95 13.52 -2.81
CA ASN A 24 -8.19 14.75 -2.68
C ASN A 24 -8.74 15.85 -3.60
N PRO A 25 -9.33 16.95 -3.07
CA PRO A 25 -9.86 18.04 -3.88
C PRO A 25 -8.80 18.87 -4.59
N ALA A 26 -7.53 18.78 -4.16
CA ALA A 26 -6.43 19.50 -4.80
C ALA A 26 -5.85 18.75 -6.03
N CYS A 27 -6.31 17.53 -6.31
CA CYS A 27 -5.87 16.78 -7.48
C CYS A 27 -6.60 17.27 -8.74
N SER A 28 -5.91 17.32 -9.89
CA SER A 28 -6.55 17.72 -11.15
C SER A 28 -7.59 16.69 -11.60
N GLN A 29 -8.66 17.17 -12.24
CA GLN A 29 -9.78 16.33 -12.66
C GLN A 29 -9.34 15.20 -13.62
N THR A 30 -8.37 15.46 -14.49
CA THR A 30 -7.79 14.44 -15.39
C THR A 30 -7.13 13.29 -14.63
N HIS A 31 -6.36 13.60 -13.57
CA HIS A 31 -5.72 12.58 -12.75
C HIS A 31 -6.72 11.79 -11.90
N GLN A 32 -7.76 12.45 -11.40
CA GLN A 32 -8.85 11.78 -10.69
C GLN A 32 -9.60 10.82 -11.61
N GLN A 33 -9.97 11.23 -12.84
CA GLN A 33 -10.62 10.35 -13.82
C GLN A 33 -9.74 9.15 -14.22
N ALA A 34 -8.44 9.35 -14.40
CA ALA A 34 -7.51 8.26 -14.68
C ALA A 34 -7.42 7.27 -13.50
N SER A 35 -7.39 7.78 -12.27
CA SER A 35 -7.38 6.97 -11.04
C SER A 35 -8.68 6.18 -10.88
N LEU A 36 -9.83 6.78 -11.22
CA LEU A 36 -11.14 6.12 -11.21
C LEU A 36 -11.16 4.93 -12.19
N LYS A 37 -10.69 5.13 -13.43
CA LYS A 37 -10.64 4.06 -14.45
C LYS A 37 -9.73 2.91 -14.02
N ARG A 38 -8.57 3.20 -13.42
CA ARG A 38 -7.67 2.19 -12.86
C ARG A 38 -8.32 1.41 -11.73
N LEU A 39 -9.00 2.11 -10.81
CA LEU A 39 -9.72 1.49 -9.70
C LEU A 39 -10.85 0.58 -10.19
N GLN A 40 -11.69 1.04 -11.12
CA GLN A 40 -12.75 0.21 -11.71
C GLN A 40 -12.19 -1.03 -12.41
N SER A 41 -11.13 -0.85 -13.21
CA SER A 41 -10.46 -1.95 -13.89
C SER A 41 -9.88 -2.97 -12.90
N ALA A 42 -9.25 -2.50 -11.82
CA ALA A 42 -8.70 -3.36 -10.77
C ALA A 42 -9.80 -4.12 -10.00
N ILE A 43 -10.93 -3.47 -9.69
CA ILE A 43 -12.06 -4.10 -9.00
C ILE A 43 -12.62 -5.26 -9.86
N SER A 44 -12.81 -5.04 -11.16
CA SER A 44 -13.29 -6.07 -12.08
C SER A 44 -12.26 -7.18 -12.33
N GLN A 45 -10.97 -6.86 -12.44
CA GLN A 45 -9.91 -7.84 -12.74
C GLN A 45 -9.50 -8.70 -11.54
N HIS A 46 -9.66 -8.19 -10.32
CA HIS A 46 -9.22 -8.87 -9.09
C HIS A 46 -10.37 -9.26 -8.17
N HIS A 47 -11.61 -9.12 -8.65
CA HIS A 47 -12.84 -9.49 -7.94
C HIS A 47 -12.92 -8.90 -6.52
N MET A 48 -12.55 -7.61 -6.38
CA MET A 48 -12.40 -6.95 -5.07
C MET A 48 -13.75 -6.52 -4.46
N ALA A 49 -14.64 -7.47 -4.21
CA ALA A 49 -16.02 -7.19 -3.77
C ALA A 49 -16.10 -6.47 -2.39
N PRO A 50 -15.38 -6.89 -1.34
CA PRO A 50 -15.38 -6.21 -0.05
C PRO A 50 -14.81 -4.80 -0.13
N LEU A 51 -13.75 -4.60 -0.92
CA LEU A 51 -13.20 -3.26 -1.17
C LEU A 51 -14.20 -2.39 -1.93
N TYR A 52 -14.89 -2.94 -2.95
CA TYR A 52 -15.90 -2.21 -3.71
C TYR A 52 -17.07 -1.76 -2.82
N ARG A 53 -17.58 -2.65 -1.96
CA ARG A 53 -18.58 -2.32 -0.94
C ARG A 53 -18.07 -1.21 -0.02
N HIS A 54 -16.87 -1.35 0.51
CA HIS A 54 -16.28 -0.37 1.42
C HIS A 54 -16.05 1.00 0.79
N LEU A 55 -15.88 1.09 -0.54
CA LEU A 55 -15.66 2.36 -1.23
C LEU A 55 -16.96 3.00 -1.74
N ALA A 56 -17.86 2.20 -2.32
CA ALA A 56 -19.00 2.68 -3.11
C ALA A 56 -20.37 2.43 -2.47
N HIS A 57 -20.48 1.68 -1.36
CA HIS A 57 -21.79 1.45 -0.73
C HIS A 57 -22.43 2.78 -0.28
N PRO A 58 -23.74 3.00 -0.49
CA PRO A 58 -24.38 4.28 -0.16
C PRO A 58 -24.38 4.61 1.34
N VAL A 59 -24.37 3.59 2.21
CA VAL A 59 -24.42 3.77 3.68
C VAL A 59 -23.04 3.63 4.33
N ASP A 60 -22.18 2.76 3.78
CA ASP A 60 -20.89 2.37 4.39
C ASP A 60 -19.69 2.90 3.58
N GLY A 61 -19.94 3.41 2.37
CA GLY A 61 -18.91 3.73 1.38
C GLY A 61 -18.27 5.08 1.62
N ILE A 62 -16.95 5.09 1.72
CA ILE A 62 -16.21 6.32 2.07
C ILE A 62 -16.24 7.36 0.94
N LEU A 63 -16.49 6.97 -0.31
CA LEU A 63 -16.50 7.89 -1.46
C LEU A 63 -17.91 8.36 -1.86
N ASN A 64 -18.96 7.66 -1.43
CA ASN A 64 -20.33 7.84 -1.91
C ASN A 64 -21.31 8.40 -0.88
N THR A 65 -20.84 8.91 0.27
CA THR A 65 -21.74 9.54 1.26
C THR A 65 -22.40 10.77 0.64
N THR A 66 -23.55 10.57 -0.01
CA THR A 66 -24.47 11.61 -0.45
C THR A 66 -25.01 12.28 0.79
N GLY A 67 -24.69 13.56 0.96
CA GLY A 67 -25.31 14.39 1.96
C GLY A 67 -26.78 14.61 1.61
N GLU A 68 -27.66 13.73 2.10
CA GLU A 68 -29.05 14.05 2.40
C GLU A 68 -29.31 13.71 3.86
N GLY A 69 -29.72 14.73 4.61
CA GLY A 69 -29.47 14.84 6.03
C GLY A 69 -30.41 14.08 6.94
N THR A 70 -29.93 13.82 8.15
CA THR A 70 -30.66 14.15 9.37
C THR A 70 -29.63 14.44 10.45
N THR A 71 -29.80 15.60 11.09
CA THR A 71 -29.23 15.90 12.40
C THR A 71 -29.54 14.77 13.35
N SER A 72 -28.55 13.93 13.63
CA SER A 72 -28.51 13.08 14.81
C SER A 72 -27.05 12.81 15.09
N GLN A 73 -26.50 13.55 16.06
CA GLN A 73 -25.37 13.08 16.83
C GLN A 73 -25.71 11.66 17.31
N HIS A 74 -25.03 10.65 16.76
CA HIS A 74 -24.99 9.34 17.37
C HIS A 74 -23.61 9.15 17.99
N THR A 75 -23.55 9.60 19.24
CA THR A 75 -22.73 8.99 20.28
C THR A 75 -22.89 7.48 20.21
N ILE A 76 -21.77 6.77 20.06
CA ILE A 76 -21.67 5.33 20.16
C ILE A 76 -22.25 4.88 21.52
N PRO A 77 -23.33 4.08 21.58
CA PRO A 77 -23.61 3.31 22.77
C PRO A 77 -22.66 2.10 22.78
N ALA A 78 -21.93 1.96 23.89
CA ALA A 78 -21.12 0.80 24.15
C ALA A 78 -21.99 -0.47 24.11
N GLY A 79 -21.65 -1.41 23.22
CA GLY A 79 -22.17 -2.78 23.25
C GLY A 79 -23.00 -3.20 22.04
N SER A 80 -22.35 -3.54 20.94
CA SER A 80 -22.80 -4.63 20.06
C SER A 80 -21.62 -5.17 19.26
N LYS A 81 -21.44 -6.49 19.30
CA LYS A 81 -20.33 -7.23 18.69
C LYS A 81 -20.61 -7.42 17.20
N GLY A 82 -19.77 -6.81 16.37
CA GLY A 82 -19.71 -6.98 14.92
C GLY A 82 -18.57 -6.12 14.40
N GLY A 83 -17.34 -6.66 14.46
CA GLY A 83 -16.13 -5.90 14.20
C GLY A 83 -16.02 -5.49 12.73
N VAL A 84 -16.19 -4.20 12.46
CA VAL A 84 -15.56 -3.52 11.33
C VAL A 84 -14.80 -2.34 11.94
N VAL A 85 -13.51 -2.54 12.20
CA VAL A 85 -12.64 -1.47 12.70
C VAL A 85 -12.51 -0.42 11.61
N ALA A 86 -12.97 0.80 11.89
CA ALA A 86 -12.96 1.95 10.98
C ALA A 86 -11.66 2.05 10.16
N SER A 87 -11.77 1.89 8.85
CA SER A 87 -10.67 2.11 7.92
C SER A 87 -10.34 3.60 7.85
N ASN A 88 -9.11 3.98 8.19
CA ASN A 88 -8.65 5.36 8.21
C ASN A 88 -8.20 5.90 6.84
N LEU A 89 -8.57 5.22 5.75
CA LEU A 89 -8.21 5.51 4.36
C LEU A 89 -8.31 7.01 4.02
N LEU A 90 -9.37 7.68 4.48
CA LEU A 90 -9.68 9.07 4.14
C LEU A 90 -9.76 10.00 5.36
N SER A 91 -8.88 9.81 6.35
CA SER A 91 -8.87 10.59 7.61
C SER A 91 -9.12 12.11 7.41
N GLY A 92 -10.35 12.56 7.69
CA GLY A 92 -10.74 13.95 7.87
C GLY A 92 -10.91 14.84 6.62
N ARG A 93 -11.00 14.29 5.40
CA ARG A 93 -11.21 15.11 4.19
C ARG A 93 -12.62 14.97 3.61
N LYS A 94 -13.26 16.11 3.34
CA LYS A 94 -14.50 16.19 2.56
C LYS A 94 -14.20 15.70 1.14
N VAL A 95 -14.88 14.64 0.72
CA VAL A 95 -14.75 14.07 -0.63
C VAL A 95 -15.26 15.10 -1.65
N SER A 96 -14.52 15.26 -2.75
CA SER A 96 -14.92 16.17 -3.84
C SER A 96 -16.23 15.68 -4.44
N GLN A 97 -17.27 16.53 -4.42
CA GLN A 97 -18.65 16.20 -4.82
C GLN A 97 -18.84 15.81 -6.31
N ASN A 98 -17.77 15.76 -7.10
CA ASN A 98 -17.85 15.68 -8.57
C ASN A 98 -17.47 14.30 -9.16
N LEU A 99 -16.94 13.36 -8.35
CA LEU A 99 -16.50 12.05 -8.85
C LEU A 99 -16.88 10.94 -7.86
N THR A 100 -18.11 10.47 -8.00
CA THR A 100 -18.71 9.36 -7.24
C THR A 100 -18.46 8.05 -7.99
N LEU A 101 -18.08 6.98 -7.31
CA LEU A 101 -17.99 5.64 -7.91
C LEU A 101 -19.42 5.08 -8.00
N PRO A 102 -20.01 4.83 -9.17
CA PRO A 102 -21.37 4.28 -9.23
C PRO A 102 -21.44 2.94 -8.51
N TRP A 103 -22.46 2.77 -7.67
CA TRP A 103 -22.76 1.51 -6.99
C TRP A 103 -23.71 0.67 -7.86
N ASP A 104 -23.23 -0.48 -8.29
CA ASP A 104 -23.97 -1.44 -9.09
C ASP A 104 -24.15 -2.74 -8.30
N GLU A 105 -25.36 -2.97 -7.77
CA GLU A 105 -25.68 -4.18 -6.99
C GLU A 105 -25.45 -5.47 -7.78
N LYS A 106 -25.81 -5.47 -9.07
CA LYS A 106 -25.61 -6.63 -9.95
C LYS A 106 -24.14 -6.99 -10.14
N LEU A 107 -23.26 -5.99 -10.22
CA LEU A 107 -21.82 -6.19 -10.31
C LEU A 107 -21.28 -6.72 -8.97
N TYR A 108 -21.76 -6.17 -7.85
CA TYR A 108 -21.36 -6.67 -6.54
C TYR A 108 -21.74 -8.14 -6.35
N ASP A 109 -22.97 -8.55 -6.71
CA ASP A 109 -23.42 -9.94 -6.59
C ASP A 109 -22.60 -10.90 -7.46
N SER A 110 -22.29 -10.51 -8.72
CA SER A 110 -21.44 -11.34 -9.58
C SER A 110 -20.04 -11.54 -8.99
N LEU A 111 -19.46 -10.47 -8.42
CA LEU A 111 -18.14 -10.54 -7.79
C LEU A 111 -18.15 -11.38 -6.51
N VAL A 112 -19.23 -11.33 -5.73
CA VAL A 112 -19.39 -12.16 -4.53
C VAL A 112 -19.48 -13.64 -4.91
N ASP A 113 -20.20 -13.98 -5.98
CA ASP A 113 -20.34 -15.36 -6.43
C ASP A 113 -19.06 -15.92 -7.05
N GLU A 114 -18.30 -15.11 -7.77
CA GLU A 114 -16.95 -15.49 -8.23
C GLU A 114 -15.99 -15.71 -7.05
N ASN A 115 -16.02 -14.83 -6.05
CA ASN A 115 -15.20 -14.98 -4.84
C ASN A 115 -15.54 -16.26 -4.06
N LYS A 116 -16.81 -16.64 -3.96
CA LYS A 116 -17.21 -17.91 -3.32
C LYS A 116 -16.66 -19.12 -4.07
N LYS A 117 -16.77 -19.14 -5.41
CA LYS A 117 -16.24 -20.23 -6.24
C LYS A 117 -14.72 -20.39 -6.08
N GLU A 118 -13.99 -19.29 -6.06
CA GLU A 118 -12.54 -19.32 -5.83
C GLU A 118 -12.17 -19.76 -4.41
N LEU A 119 -12.92 -19.33 -3.40
CA LEU A 119 -12.73 -19.79 -2.02
C LEU A 119 -12.99 -21.29 -1.87
N ASP A 120 -14.04 -21.81 -2.52
CA ASP A 120 -14.33 -23.24 -2.51
C ASP A 120 -13.24 -24.05 -3.21
N ALA A 121 -12.66 -23.52 -4.30
CA ALA A 121 -11.54 -24.15 -4.99
C ALA A 121 -10.28 -24.17 -4.12
N LEU A 122 -9.96 -23.06 -3.44
CA LEU A 122 -8.83 -22.97 -2.52
C LEU A 122 -9.03 -23.86 -1.28
N GLN A 123 -10.26 -23.99 -0.79
CA GLN A 123 -10.55 -24.88 0.34
C GLN A 123 -10.38 -26.35 -0.07
N LYS A 124 -10.84 -26.74 -1.26
CA LYS A 124 -10.57 -28.08 -1.80
C LYS A 124 -9.08 -28.34 -1.97
N GLU A 125 -8.31 -27.37 -2.49
CA GLU A 125 -6.85 -27.51 -2.58
C GLU A 125 -6.20 -27.66 -1.20
N GLU A 126 -6.70 -26.96 -0.18
CA GLU A 126 -6.23 -27.13 1.21
C GLU A 126 -6.56 -28.54 1.77
N ASP A 127 -7.75 -29.05 1.49
CA ASP A 127 -8.20 -30.37 1.97
C ASP A 127 -7.46 -31.50 1.23
N ASP A 128 -7.31 -31.40 -0.09
CA ASP A 128 -6.52 -32.34 -0.91
C ASP A 128 -5.05 -32.32 -0.48
N ALA A 129 -4.49 -31.14 -0.19
CA ALA A 129 -3.13 -31.02 0.33
C ALA A 129 -3.01 -31.60 1.74
N ALA A 130 -4.06 -31.56 2.56
CA ALA A 130 -4.04 -32.17 3.90
C ALA A 130 -4.11 -33.70 3.86
N GLU A 131 -4.78 -34.28 2.85
CA GLU A 131 -4.91 -35.72 2.69
C GLU A 131 -3.74 -36.36 1.93
N ALA A 132 -3.22 -35.69 0.89
CA ALA A 132 -2.21 -36.26 0.00
C ALA A 132 -0.78 -35.78 0.27
N ALA A 133 -0.63 -34.61 0.88
CA ALA A 133 0.57 -33.80 0.77
C ALA A 133 1.09 -33.41 2.18
N GLY A 134 2.40 -33.25 2.33
CA GLY A 134 3.02 -33.01 3.64
C GLY A 134 2.67 -31.64 4.23
N ASP A 135 3.09 -31.38 5.47
CA ASP A 135 2.88 -30.10 6.17
C ASP A 135 3.30 -28.86 5.35
N THR A 136 4.26 -29.00 4.44
CA THR A 136 4.76 -27.94 3.56
C THR A 136 3.76 -27.50 2.50
N GLU A 137 2.98 -28.41 1.94
CA GLU A 137 2.01 -28.12 0.87
C GLU A 137 0.74 -27.51 1.46
N VAL A 138 0.31 -27.99 2.64
CA VAL A 138 -0.77 -27.37 3.42
C VAL A 138 -0.45 -25.92 3.78
N GLN A 139 0.82 -25.62 4.10
CA GLN A 139 1.26 -24.25 4.36
C GLN A 139 1.21 -23.37 3.11
N ALA A 140 1.61 -23.90 1.96
CA ALA A 140 1.54 -23.18 0.69
C ALA A 140 0.09 -22.88 0.28
N ALA A 141 -0.82 -23.85 0.42
CA ALA A 141 -2.25 -23.68 0.14
C ALA A 141 -2.88 -22.61 1.04
N ARG A 142 -2.58 -22.64 2.36
CA ARG A 142 -3.02 -21.60 3.30
C ARG A 142 -2.44 -20.23 2.98
N GLY A 143 -1.20 -20.18 2.48
CA GLY A 143 -0.57 -18.97 1.97
C GLY A 143 -1.34 -18.37 0.79
N LYS A 144 -1.76 -19.19 -0.18
CA LYS A 144 -2.60 -18.76 -1.31
C LYS A 144 -3.96 -18.22 -0.83
N ARG A 145 -4.57 -18.87 0.18
CA ARG A 145 -5.82 -18.36 0.79
C ARG A 145 -5.62 -17.01 1.48
N ALA A 146 -4.52 -16.81 2.18
CA ALA A 146 -4.20 -15.52 2.79
C ALA A 146 -3.96 -14.42 1.74
N GLU A 147 -3.28 -14.76 0.64
CA GLU A 147 -3.08 -13.85 -0.50
C GLU A 147 -4.39 -13.50 -1.21
N PHE A 148 -5.31 -14.46 -1.33
CA PHE A 148 -6.66 -14.22 -1.84
C PHE A 148 -7.39 -13.15 -1.00
N TRP A 149 -7.41 -13.28 0.32
CA TRP A 149 -8.05 -12.27 1.19
C TRP A 149 -7.40 -10.90 1.09
N ALA A 150 -6.06 -10.85 0.95
CA ALA A 150 -5.34 -9.59 0.72
C ALA A 150 -5.65 -8.96 -0.65
N ARG A 151 -5.87 -9.77 -1.68
CA ARG A 151 -6.28 -9.31 -3.02
C ARG A 151 -7.69 -8.75 -3.00
N VAL A 152 -8.61 -9.45 -2.36
CA VAL A 152 -10.03 -9.09 -2.27
C VAL A 152 -10.26 -7.83 -1.42
N GLY A 153 -9.37 -7.57 -0.46
CA GLY A 153 -9.37 -6.36 0.37
C GLY A 153 -10.23 -6.47 1.62
N ASP A 154 -10.37 -7.67 2.20
CA ASP A 154 -10.99 -7.87 3.52
C ASP A 154 -9.88 -7.86 4.60
N ARG A 155 -9.81 -6.78 5.38
CA ARG A 155 -8.73 -6.55 6.36
C ARG A 155 -8.66 -7.66 7.42
N ASP A 156 -9.77 -7.92 8.10
CA ASP A 156 -9.77 -8.74 9.31
C ASP A 156 -9.55 -10.21 8.99
N LYS A 157 -10.16 -10.70 7.92
CA LYS A 157 -9.94 -12.08 7.44
C LYS A 157 -8.53 -12.27 6.91
N ALA A 158 -7.97 -11.29 6.21
CA ALA A 158 -6.60 -11.38 5.73
C ALA A 158 -5.61 -11.46 6.90
N VAL A 159 -5.75 -10.61 7.92
CA VAL A 159 -4.88 -10.64 9.10
C VAL A 159 -4.98 -12.00 9.83
N ALA A 160 -6.20 -12.49 10.06
CA ALA A 160 -6.40 -13.80 10.70
C ALA A 160 -5.77 -14.96 9.89
N ALA A 161 -5.91 -14.94 8.56
CA ALA A 161 -5.30 -15.94 7.69
C ALA A 161 -3.76 -15.89 7.74
N TYR A 162 -3.16 -14.70 7.71
CA TYR A 162 -1.71 -14.55 7.83
C TYR A 162 -1.18 -14.95 9.21
N GLU A 163 -1.93 -14.67 10.29
CA GLU A 163 -1.58 -15.13 11.65
C GLU A 163 -1.61 -16.66 11.76
N ALA A 164 -2.62 -17.32 11.20
CA ALA A 164 -2.70 -18.78 11.16
C ALA A 164 -1.54 -19.43 10.38
N VAL A 165 -1.08 -18.80 9.30
CA VAL A 165 0.10 -19.27 8.54
C VAL A 165 1.38 -19.04 9.34
N LEU A 166 1.50 -17.88 10.02
CA LEU A 166 2.68 -17.51 10.80
C LEU A 166 2.95 -18.47 11.97
N GLU A 167 1.91 -18.92 12.67
CA GLU A 167 2.04 -19.86 13.79
C GLU A 167 2.62 -21.21 13.36
N LYS A 168 2.24 -21.69 12.18
CA LYS A 168 2.66 -23.00 11.65
C LYS A 168 4.00 -22.95 10.94
N THR A 169 4.41 -21.76 10.48
CA THR A 169 5.68 -21.58 9.80
C THR A 169 6.83 -21.67 10.80
N GLY A 170 7.80 -22.55 10.57
CA GLY A 170 9.01 -22.66 11.41
C GLY A 170 10.17 -21.76 10.97
N ILE A 171 10.24 -21.45 9.68
CA ILE A 171 11.38 -20.75 9.05
C ILE A 171 11.33 -19.25 9.36
N LEU A 172 12.42 -18.70 9.91
CA LEU A 172 12.47 -17.30 10.33
C LEU A 172 12.33 -16.31 9.16
N GLY A 173 12.91 -16.63 8.00
CA GLY A 173 12.83 -15.78 6.80
C GLY A 173 11.39 -15.57 6.32
N THR A 174 10.61 -16.65 6.21
CA THR A 174 9.19 -16.59 5.80
C THR A 174 8.31 -15.95 6.86
N LYS A 175 8.62 -16.11 8.17
CA LYS A 175 7.95 -15.34 9.24
C LYS A 175 8.10 -13.83 9.05
N ILE A 176 9.29 -13.36 8.69
CA ILE A 176 9.53 -11.93 8.43
C ILE A 176 8.72 -11.49 7.21
N ASP A 177 8.74 -12.26 6.12
CA ASP A 177 8.00 -11.93 4.90
C ASP A 177 6.47 -11.86 5.13
N LEU A 178 5.91 -12.76 5.96
CA LEU A 178 4.50 -12.74 6.37
C LEU A 178 4.15 -11.48 7.18
N ILE A 179 4.99 -11.07 8.14
CA ILE A 179 4.75 -9.85 8.92
C ILE A 179 4.86 -8.61 8.03
N LEU A 180 5.79 -8.59 7.08
CA LEU A 180 5.89 -7.52 6.08
C LEU A 180 4.61 -7.45 5.22
N ALA A 181 3.97 -8.59 4.90
CA ALA A 181 2.66 -8.62 4.25
C ALA A 181 1.53 -8.02 5.12
N ILE A 182 1.50 -8.37 6.41
CA ILE A 182 0.54 -7.78 7.38
C ILE A 182 0.72 -6.26 7.49
N ILE A 183 1.96 -5.78 7.51
CA ILE A 183 2.27 -4.33 7.51
C ILE A 183 1.71 -3.66 6.26
N ARG A 184 1.83 -4.28 5.07
CA ARG A 184 1.26 -3.73 3.82
C ARG A 184 -0.25 -3.61 3.89
N ILE A 185 -0.95 -4.57 4.47
CA ILE A 185 -2.40 -4.48 4.70
C ILE A 185 -2.71 -3.29 5.63
N GLY A 186 -1.97 -3.15 6.72
CA GLY A 186 -2.13 -2.00 7.63
C GLY A 186 -1.89 -0.65 6.95
N LEU A 187 -0.88 -0.56 6.08
CA LEU A 187 -0.58 0.63 5.27
C LEU A 187 -1.67 0.91 4.24
N PHE A 188 -2.20 -0.13 3.59
CA PHE A 188 -3.28 -0.02 2.62
C PHE A 188 -4.49 0.65 3.27
N PHE A 189 -4.95 0.20 4.44
CA PHE A 189 -6.11 0.77 5.16
C PHE A 189 -5.80 2.04 5.98
N GLY A 190 -4.53 2.44 6.08
CA GLY A 190 -4.11 3.64 6.81
C GLY A 190 -4.13 3.53 8.34
N ASP A 191 -4.13 2.33 8.91
CA ASP A 191 -4.10 2.13 10.37
C ASP A 191 -2.67 2.24 10.92
N LYS A 192 -2.33 3.45 11.38
CA LYS A 192 -1.00 3.77 11.91
C LYS A 192 -0.67 3.01 13.20
N ALA A 193 -1.65 2.79 14.07
CA ALA A 193 -1.42 2.14 15.36
C ALA A 193 -1.13 0.65 15.17
N PHE A 194 -1.87 0.01 14.25
CA PHE A 194 -1.62 -1.38 13.87
C PHE A 194 -0.26 -1.56 13.21
N VAL A 195 0.11 -0.70 12.25
CA VAL A 195 1.41 -0.78 11.56
C VAL A 195 2.57 -0.66 12.54
N LYS A 196 2.48 0.26 13.52
CA LYS A 196 3.54 0.42 14.53
C LYS A 196 3.83 -0.88 15.28
N LYS A 197 2.78 -1.56 15.78
CA LYS A 197 2.91 -2.83 16.49
C LYS A 197 3.57 -3.92 15.65
N GLN A 198 3.19 -4.01 14.37
CA GLN A 198 3.74 -5.02 13.46
C GLN A 198 5.19 -4.71 13.04
N VAL A 199 5.55 -3.43 12.88
CA VAL A 199 6.94 -3.00 12.62
C VAL A 199 7.85 -3.32 13.81
N GLU A 200 7.38 -3.14 15.05
CA GLU A 200 8.10 -3.54 16.26
C GLU A 200 8.30 -5.06 16.31
N ARG A 201 7.24 -5.84 16.01
CA ARG A 201 7.32 -7.31 15.92
C ARG A 201 8.33 -7.78 14.86
N ALA A 202 8.33 -7.15 13.67
CA ALA A 202 9.28 -7.46 12.61
C ALA A 202 10.73 -7.11 13.00
N SER A 203 10.92 -6.01 13.73
CA SER A 203 12.25 -5.58 14.20
C SER A 203 12.86 -6.61 15.15
N ALA A 204 12.08 -7.11 16.12
CA ALA A 204 12.54 -8.15 17.05
C ALA A 204 12.97 -9.45 16.32
N LEU A 205 12.24 -9.85 15.28
CA LEU A 205 12.58 -11.05 14.50
C LEU A 205 13.82 -10.84 13.62
N VAL A 206 14.00 -9.66 13.03
CA VAL A 206 15.20 -9.34 12.25
C VAL A 206 16.45 -9.27 13.14
N GLU A 207 16.33 -8.81 14.37
CA GLU A 207 17.40 -8.84 15.37
C GLU A 207 17.78 -10.27 15.79
N SER A 208 16.79 -11.18 15.88
CA SER A 208 17.02 -12.58 16.26
C SER A 208 17.76 -13.41 15.21
N GLY A 209 17.77 -13.00 13.94
CA GLY A 209 18.43 -13.77 12.87
C GLY A 209 17.98 -13.43 11.46
N GLY A 210 17.65 -12.17 11.18
CA GLY A 210 17.22 -11.74 9.85
C GLY A 210 18.36 -11.67 8.85
N ASP A 211 18.11 -12.17 7.64
CA ASP A 211 18.97 -11.98 6.48
C ASP A 211 19.19 -10.49 6.17
N TRP A 212 20.34 -10.16 5.58
CA TRP A 212 20.74 -8.79 5.29
C TRP A 212 19.73 -8.07 4.39
N ASP A 213 19.20 -8.75 3.36
CA ASP A 213 18.18 -8.19 2.45
C ASP A 213 16.87 -7.88 3.20
N ARG A 214 16.39 -8.80 4.05
CA ARG A 214 15.17 -8.61 4.86
C ARG A 214 15.30 -7.45 5.85
N ARG A 215 16.50 -7.25 6.41
CA ARG A 215 16.80 -6.09 7.25
C ARG A 215 16.72 -4.79 6.46
N ASN A 216 17.19 -4.79 5.22
CA ASN A 216 17.11 -3.61 4.36
C ASN A 216 15.67 -3.28 3.97
N ARG A 217 14.88 -4.28 3.60
CA ARG A 217 13.44 -4.11 3.35
C ARG A 217 12.75 -3.50 4.57
N LEU A 218 12.98 -4.05 5.77
CA LEU A 218 12.40 -3.52 7.00
C LEU A 218 12.75 -2.03 7.23
N LYS A 219 13.94 -1.56 6.85
CA LYS A 219 14.28 -0.12 6.93
C LYS A 219 13.38 0.72 6.03
N ALA A 220 13.11 0.28 4.81
CA ALA A 220 12.19 0.97 3.90
C ALA A 220 10.75 0.99 4.47
N TYR A 221 10.25 -0.15 4.96
CA TYR A 221 8.93 -0.23 5.63
C TYR A 221 8.82 0.70 6.83
N LYS A 222 9.83 0.67 7.71
CA LYS A 222 9.90 1.51 8.91
C LYS A 222 9.99 2.99 8.54
N GLY A 223 10.82 3.33 7.56
CA GLY A 223 10.97 4.69 7.03
C GLY A 223 9.64 5.24 6.51
N LEU A 224 8.92 4.46 5.69
CA LEU A 224 7.62 4.85 5.16
C LEU A 224 6.57 5.03 6.27
N HIS A 225 6.50 4.12 7.24
CA HIS A 225 5.60 4.27 8.38
C HIS A 225 5.90 5.55 9.18
N LEU A 226 7.18 5.86 9.44
CA LEU A 226 7.57 7.07 10.15
C LEU A 226 7.17 8.35 9.42
N LEU A 227 7.15 8.34 8.07
CA LEU A 227 6.58 9.43 7.28
C LEU A 227 5.08 9.61 7.55
N THR A 228 4.31 8.51 7.65
CA THR A 228 2.87 8.59 7.96
C THR A 228 2.59 9.16 9.36
N VAL A 229 3.53 8.99 10.29
CA VAL A 229 3.49 9.53 11.67
C VAL A 229 4.11 10.94 11.76
N ARG A 230 4.60 11.49 10.64
CA ARG A 230 5.27 12.81 10.54
C ARG A 230 6.56 12.92 11.36
N SER A 231 7.23 11.80 11.62
CA SER A 231 8.51 11.76 12.33
C SER A 231 9.69 11.79 11.35
N TYR A 232 9.90 12.94 10.71
CA TYR A 232 10.91 13.10 9.65
C TYR A 232 12.36 12.87 10.13
N ASN A 233 12.67 13.25 11.37
CA ASN A 233 14.00 13.12 11.96
C ASN A 233 14.51 11.66 11.97
N LEU A 234 13.61 10.72 12.24
CA LEU A 234 13.93 9.29 12.25
C LEU A 234 13.77 8.67 10.87
N ALA A 235 12.85 9.18 10.05
CA ALA A 235 12.58 8.65 8.71
C ALA A 235 13.71 8.95 7.71
N ALA A 236 14.22 10.19 7.69
CA ALA A 236 15.21 10.64 6.73
C ALA A 236 16.49 9.78 6.68
N PRO A 237 17.18 9.49 7.80
CA PRO A 237 18.38 8.64 7.75
C PRO A 237 18.06 7.22 7.29
N LEU A 238 16.94 6.63 7.73
CA LEU A 238 16.55 5.27 7.34
C LEU A 238 16.26 5.17 5.84
N LEU A 239 15.59 6.17 5.27
CA LEU A 239 15.25 6.20 3.85
C LEU A 239 16.47 6.44 2.97
N LEU A 240 17.34 7.38 3.36
CA LEU A 240 18.59 7.67 2.63
C LEU A 240 19.53 6.46 2.62
N ASP A 241 19.66 5.75 3.75
CA ASP A 241 20.46 4.52 3.82
C ASP A 241 19.88 3.39 2.95
N SER A 242 18.56 3.40 2.71
CA SER A 242 17.87 2.38 1.92
C SER A 242 17.96 2.62 0.41
N LEU A 243 18.43 3.79 -0.05
CA LEU A 243 18.46 4.15 -1.48
C LEU A 243 19.39 3.25 -2.29
N SER A 244 20.61 3.00 -1.79
CA SER A 244 21.63 2.25 -2.52
C SER A 244 21.35 0.75 -2.62
N THR A 245 20.42 0.24 -1.83
CA THR A 245 20.18 -1.21 -1.65
C THR A 245 18.70 -1.56 -1.78
N PHE A 246 17.89 -0.67 -2.35
CA PHE A 246 16.44 -0.82 -2.42
C PHE A 246 16.01 -2.00 -3.29
N THR A 247 15.27 -2.93 -2.69
CA THR A 247 14.70 -4.12 -3.36
C THR A 247 13.19 -4.24 -3.20
N SER A 248 12.54 -3.31 -2.49
CA SER A 248 11.12 -3.39 -2.07
C SER A 248 10.14 -2.71 -3.04
N TYR A 249 10.03 -3.20 -4.28
CA TYR A 249 9.12 -2.65 -5.30
C TYR A 249 7.63 -2.84 -4.97
N GLU A 250 7.31 -3.67 -3.98
CA GLU A 250 5.95 -3.84 -3.46
C GLU A 250 5.43 -2.62 -2.67
N LEU A 251 6.34 -1.78 -2.16
CA LEU A 251 5.98 -0.58 -1.41
C LEU A 251 5.75 0.62 -2.32
N CYS A 252 6.78 0.94 -3.11
CA CYS A 252 6.81 2.11 -3.98
C CYS A 252 7.84 1.93 -5.08
N SER A 253 7.69 2.71 -6.16
CA SER A 253 8.73 2.80 -7.18
C SER A 253 10.00 3.43 -6.60
N TYR A 254 11.16 3.07 -7.16
CA TYR A 254 12.45 3.65 -6.75
C TYR A 254 12.46 5.19 -6.89
N SER A 255 11.86 5.72 -7.96
CA SER A 255 11.69 7.16 -8.16
C SER A 255 10.89 7.82 -7.04
N SER A 256 9.79 7.19 -6.60
CA SER A 256 8.98 7.69 -5.47
C SER A 256 9.76 7.69 -4.16
N LEU A 257 10.54 6.63 -3.91
CA LEU A 257 11.38 6.54 -2.71
C LEU A 257 12.42 7.67 -2.65
N VAL A 258 13.06 7.98 -3.79
CA VAL A 258 14.01 9.10 -3.88
C VAL A 258 13.31 10.42 -3.55
N VAL A 259 12.14 10.67 -4.13
CA VAL A 259 11.35 11.88 -3.82
C VAL A 259 11.02 11.95 -2.32
N TYR A 260 10.57 10.86 -1.71
CA TYR A 260 10.28 10.83 -0.27
C TYR A 260 11.52 11.07 0.59
N SER A 261 12.67 10.54 0.18
CA SER A 261 13.94 10.70 0.88
C SER A 261 14.44 12.15 0.81
N VAL A 262 14.32 12.81 -0.35
CA VAL A 262 14.67 14.23 -0.51
C VAL A 262 13.74 15.11 0.32
N LEU A 263 12.43 14.87 0.28
CA LEU A 263 11.44 15.64 1.05
C LEU A 263 11.59 15.44 2.56
N ALA A 264 11.86 14.22 3.02
CA ALA A 264 12.14 13.96 4.43
C ALA A 264 13.48 14.57 4.86
N GLY A 265 14.50 14.48 4.00
CA GLY A 265 15.83 15.03 4.24
C GLY A 265 15.83 16.56 4.34
N SER A 266 15.04 17.25 3.53
CA SER A 266 14.95 18.72 3.56
C SER A 266 14.34 19.25 4.86
N LEU A 267 13.49 18.46 5.51
CA LEU A 267 12.85 18.81 6.78
C LEU A 267 13.67 18.38 8.01
N ALA A 268 14.40 17.27 7.91
CA ALA A 268 15.07 16.64 9.05
C ALA A 268 16.55 17.02 9.20
N LEU A 269 17.28 17.20 8.10
CA LEU A 269 18.73 17.34 8.13
C LEU A 269 19.17 18.80 8.21
N LYS A 270 20.29 19.04 8.90
CA LYS A 270 20.96 20.35 8.89
C LYS A 270 21.58 20.60 7.51
N ARG A 271 21.80 21.88 7.17
CA ARG A 271 22.29 22.31 5.84
C ARG A 271 23.54 21.56 5.35
N LEU A 272 24.51 21.30 6.23
CA LEU A 272 25.74 20.59 5.87
C LEU A 272 25.46 19.12 5.54
N ASP A 273 24.71 18.44 6.39
CA ASP A 273 24.35 17.02 6.22
C ASP A 273 23.42 16.83 5.02
N PHE A 274 22.51 17.78 4.78
CA PHE A 274 21.63 17.77 3.61
C PHE A 274 22.44 17.87 2.31
N LYS A 275 23.45 18.76 2.27
CA LYS A 275 24.33 18.85 1.10
C LYS A 275 25.05 17.54 0.84
N ALA A 276 25.72 16.99 1.86
CA ALA A 276 26.51 15.78 1.71
C ALA A 276 25.67 14.53 1.35
N LYS A 277 24.51 14.36 2.00
CA LYS A 277 23.72 13.12 1.88
C LYS A 277 22.61 13.18 0.84
N VAL A 278 22.14 14.37 0.45
CA VAL A 278 21.00 14.53 -0.46
C VAL A 278 21.40 15.21 -1.76
N VAL A 279 22.12 16.34 -1.68
CA VAL A 279 22.49 17.10 -2.88
C VAL A 279 23.63 16.43 -3.62
N ASP A 280 24.62 15.92 -2.90
CA ASP A 280 25.83 15.33 -3.49
C ASP A 280 25.72 13.82 -3.76
N ALA A 281 24.64 13.18 -3.27
CA ALA A 281 24.39 11.75 -3.48
C ALA A 281 24.19 11.41 -4.98
N PRO A 282 24.96 10.47 -5.54
CA PRO A 282 24.90 10.13 -6.96
C PRO A 282 23.56 9.49 -7.36
N GLU A 283 22.94 8.71 -6.47
CA GLU A 283 21.65 8.04 -6.70
C GLU A 283 20.52 9.05 -6.97
N ILE A 284 20.56 10.15 -6.23
CA ILE A 284 19.57 11.22 -6.29
C ILE A 284 19.80 12.08 -7.54
N LYS A 285 21.06 12.41 -7.85
CA LYS A 285 21.42 13.15 -9.07
C LYS A 285 20.99 12.42 -10.34
N ALA A 286 21.16 11.10 -10.37
CA ALA A 286 20.79 10.28 -11.52
C ALA A 286 19.29 10.34 -11.86
N ILE A 287 18.42 10.52 -10.85
CA ILE A 287 16.96 10.52 -11.05
C ILE A 287 16.40 11.94 -11.19
N LEU A 288 16.86 12.89 -10.38
CA LEU A 288 16.31 14.25 -10.37
C LEU A 288 16.93 15.17 -11.44
N GLY A 289 18.06 14.80 -12.02
CA GLY A 289 18.78 15.63 -12.99
C GLY A 289 19.28 16.95 -12.41
N GLU A 290 19.68 17.88 -13.28
CA GLU A 290 20.13 19.22 -12.92
C GLU A 290 19.07 20.28 -13.27
N GLY A 291 18.85 21.25 -12.37
CA GLY A 291 18.03 22.44 -12.63
C GLY A 291 16.51 22.20 -12.65
N GLU A 292 15.85 22.55 -13.77
CA GLU A 292 14.39 22.57 -13.95
C GLU A 292 13.74 21.17 -13.90
N ASP A 293 14.50 20.13 -14.26
CA ASP A 293 14.05 18.73 -14.18
C ASP A 293 13.81 18.29 -12.73
N ARG A 294 14.45 18.94 -11.73
CA ARG A 294 14.26 18.62 -10.31
C ARG A 294 12.85 18.93 -9.82
N LEU A 295 12.29 20.06 -10.24
CA LEU A 295 10.93 20.47 -9.85
C LEU A 295 9.87 19.59 -10.53
N SER A 296 10.12 19.21 -11.79
CA SER A 296 9.26 18.28 -12.53
C SER A 296 9.32 16.86 -11.94
N ALA A 297 10.50 16.38 -11.56
CA ALA A 297 10.69 15.07 -10.91
C ALA A 297 10.09 15.02 -9.49
N LEU A 298 10.13 16.13 -8.73
CA LEU A 298 9.46 16.25 -7.43
C LEU A 298 7.93 16.17 -7.53
N SER A 299 7.35 16.50 -8.69
CA SER A 299 5.91 16.36 -8.94
C SER A 299 5.46 14.92 -9.28
N GLY A 300 6.41 13.97 -9.41
CA GLY A 300 6.13 12.57 -9.76
C GLY A 300 5.75 12.34 -11.23
N ALA A 301 5.70 13.39 -12.05
CA ALA A 301 5.59 13.26 -13.50
C ALA A 301 6.97 12.89 -14.07
N ILE A 302 7.11 11.64 -14.53
CA ILE A 302 8.26 11.24 -15.36
C ILE A 302 8.26 12.18 -16.57
N SER A 303 9.35 12.93 -16.72
CA SER A 303 9.57 13.79 -17.88
C SER A 303 9.46 12.93 -19.14
N CYS A 304 8.33 13.06 -19.86
CA CYS A 304 8.18 12.50 -21.20
C CYS A 304 9.16 13.22 -22.13
N ARG A 305 10.42 12.77 -22.13
CA ARG A 305 11.44 13.16 -23.09
C ARG A 305 11.17 12.44 -24.43
N ILE A 306 10.04 12.75 -25.07
CA ILE A 306 9.76 12.31 -26.46
C ILE A 306 9.29 13.44 -27.38
N ASN A 307 8.92 14.65 -26.92
CA ASN A 307 8.47 15.70 -27.85
C ASN A 307 8.82 17.14 -27.44
N ARG A 308 10.11 17.45 -27.32
CA ARG A 308 10.58 18.84 -27.39
C ARG A 308 11.53 19.09 -28.56
N CYS A 309 11.18 18.53 -29.73
CA CYS A 309 11.58 19.06 -31.02
C CYS A 309 10.51 20.08 -31.47
N LYS A 310 10.54 21.30 -30.92
CA LYS A 310 9.98 22.49 -31.57
C LYS A 310 10.91 23.66 -31.33
N SER A 311 11.79 23.85 -32.31
CA SER A 311 12.17 25.11 -32.93
C SER A 311 12.21 26.35 -32.02
N TYR A 312 13.42 26.75 -31.64
CA TYR A 312 13.72 28.17 -31.39
C TYR A 312 14.82 28.58 -32.36
N HIS A 313 14.43 29.35 -33.39
CA HIS A 313 15.37 30.02 -34.28
C HIS A 313 16.13 31.10 -33.51
N PRO A 314 17.44 31.29 -33.75
CA PRO A 314 18.12 32.51 -33.33
C PRO A 314 17.79 33.60 -34.35
N GLY A 315 17.08 34.63 -33.91
CA GLY A 315 16.80 35.83 -34.67
C GLY A 315 17.25 37.06 -33.88
N ARG A 316 18.26 37.73 -34.46
CA ARG A 316 18.98 38.96 -34.03
C ARG A 316 20.16 38.77 -33.11
#